data_AF-A5D4L8-F1
#
_entry.id   AF-A5D4L8-F1
#
_cell.length_a   1.000
_cell.length_b   1.000
_cell.length_c   1.000
_cell.angle_alpha   90.00
_cell.angle_beta   90.00
_cell.angle_gamma   90.00
#
_symmetry.space_group_name_H-M   'P 1'
#
loop_
_entity.id
_entity.type
_entity.pdbx_description
1 polymer ?
#
loop_
_entity_poly.entity_id
_entity_poly.type
_entity_poly.pdbx_seq_one_letter_code
_entity_poly.pdbx_strand_id
1 'polypeptide(L)'
;MDSLLKDLADFYARLDHFLLPSSRACGICGECCKAVSSLRVYPLEMENIRMHIKNELLLDKFRNFANSDVISIWGSSSGNCPFQEGVLCGIYPVRPYHCRIYGHYDPRGKSLLKGCVYQGHALSYYKREELPMIDELDRLNDAFSKLSNKP
;
A
#
# COMPACT_ATOMS: atom_id res chain seq x y z
N MET A 1 0.91 -3.64 21.62
CA MET A 1 1.07 -3.86 20.17
C MET A 1 -0.29 -4.15 19.53
N ASP A 2 -1.03 -5.15 20.02
CA ASP A 2 -2.30 -5.62 19.45
C ASP A 2 -3.36 -4.53 19.24
N SER A 3 -3.49 -3.58 20.18
CA SER A 3 -4.42 -2.45 20.04
C SER A 3 -4.12 -1.61 18.80
N LEU A 4 -2.85 -1.31 18.50
CA LEU A 4 -2.49 -0.50 17.33
C LEU A 4 -2.70 -1.25 16.02
N LEU A 5 -2.47 -2.56 16.01
CA LEU A 5 -2.76 -3.38 14.82
C LEU A 5 -4.26 -3.43 14.55
N LYS A 6 -5.08 -3.49 15.61
CA LYS A 6 -6.53 -3.36 15.50
C LYS A 6 -6.91 -1.96 14.97
N ASP A 7 -6.32 -0.89 15.51
CA ASP A 7 -6.59 0.47 15.06
C ASP A 7 -6.22 0.67 13.58
N LEU A 8 -5.10 0.08 13.13
CA LEU A 8 -4.69 0.07 11.73
C LEU A 8 -5.69 -0.71 10.85
N ALA A 9 -6.17 -1.86 11.31
CA ALA A 9 -7.18 -2.63 10.58
C ALA A 9 -8.50 -1.85 10.45
N ASP A 10 -8.94 -1.22 11.54
CA ASP A 10 -10.13 -0.36 11.56
C ASP A 10 -9.96 0.86 10.64
N PHE A 11 -8.77 1.47 10.63
CA PHE A 11 -8.40 2.53 9.68
C PHE A 11 -8.50 2.05 8.22
N TYR A 12 -7.95 0.88 7.90
CA TYR A 12 -7.99 0.37 6.53
C TYR A 12 -9.37 -0.06 6.07
N ALA A 13 -10.22 -0.56 6.98
CA ALA A 13 -11.62 -0.81 6.66
C ALA A 13 -12.35 0.50 6.30
N ARG A 14 -12.10 1.58 7.06
CA ARG A 14 -12.65 2.92 6.74
C ARG A 14 -12.13 3.46 5.42
N LEU A 15 -10.82 3.33 5.16
CA LEU A 15 -10.22 3.77 3.91
C LEU A 15 -10.80 3.01 2.71
N ASP A 16 -10.88 1.68 2.79
CA ASP A 16 -11.45 0.86 1.72
C ASP A 16 -12.93 1.22 1.47
N HIS A 17 -13.70 1.53 2.51
CA HIS A 17 -15.07 2.03 2.39
C HIS A 17 -15.15 3.42 1.75
N PHE A 18 -14.26 4.34 2.13
CA PHE A 18 -14.16 5.67 1.52
C PHE A 18 -13.83 5.59 0.02
N LEU A 19 -13.06 4.58 -0.37
CA LEU A 19 -12.66 4.34 -1.76
C LEU A 19 -13.75 3.61 -2.60
N LEU A 20 -14.85 3.13 -1.98
CA LEU A 20 -16.00 2.47 -2.63
C LEU A 20 -17.14 3.44 -3.02
N PRO A 21 -17.83 3.30 -4.17
CA PRO A 21 -17.40 2.81 -5.47
C PRO A 21 -17.32 3.95 -6.49
N SER A 22 -16.11 4.11 -7.01
CA SER A 22 -15.97 4.10 -8.45
C SER A 22 -16.39 2.68 -8.90
N SER A 23 -17.32 2.50 -9.85
CA SER A 23 -17.92 1.21 -10.30
C SER A 23 -16.94 0.22 -10.99
N ARG A 24 -15.67 0.20 -10.56
CA ARG A 24 -14.52 -0.40 -11.23
C ARG A 24 -14.00 -1.60 -10.44
N ALA A 25 -13.80 -2.71 -11.14
CA ALA A 25 -13.34 -3.97 -10.54
C ALA A 25 -11.81 -3.97 -10.32
N CYS A 26 -11.33 -3.33 -9.26
CA CYS A 26 -9.95 -3.47 -8.79
C CYS A 26 -9.71 -4.81 -8.07
N GLY A 27 -8.46 -5.26 -8.00
CA GLY A 27 -8.07 -6.48 -7.27
C GLY A 27 -8.14 -7.79 -8.06
N ILE A 28 -8.48 -7.74 -9.35
CA ILE A 28 -8.66 -8.93 -10.19
C ILE A 28 -7.51 -9.21 -11.18
N CYS A 29 -6.62 -8.24 -11.43
CA CYS A 29 -5.56 -8.37 -12.44
C CYS A 29 -4.13 -8.44 -11.87
N GLY A 30 -3.89 -7.84 -10.70
CA GLY A 30 -2.58 -7.75 -10.06
C GLY A 30 -1.47 -7.09 -10.89
N GLU A 31 -1.80 -6.35 -11.95
CA GLU A 31 -0.79 -5.67 -12.79
C GLU A 31 0.05 -4.66 -12.00
N CYS A 32 -0.53 -4.03 -10.98
CA CYS A 32 0.23 -3.15 -10.07
C CYS A 32 1.31 -3.90 -9.30
N CYS A 33 1.09 -5.18 -8.93
CA CYS A 33 2.09 -6.01 -8.25
C CYS A 33 3.21 -6.48 -9.18
N LYS A 34 2.91 -6.63 -10.48
CA LYS A 34 3.90 -7.00 -11.50
C LYS A 34 4.79 -5.81 -11.88
N ALA A 35 4.23 -4.61 -11.97
CA ALA A 35 4.97 -3.45 -12.45
C ALA A 35 5.67 -2.65 -11.33
N VAL A 36 5.35 -2.92 -10.07
CA VAL A 36 5.93 -2.19 -8.94
C VAL A 36 7.37 -2.61 -8.68
N SER A 37 8.27 -1.63 -8.63
CA SER A 37 9.69 -1.80 -8.30
C SER A 37 10.07 -1.26 -6.92
N SER A 38 9.29 -0.35 -6.32
CA SER A 38 9.42 0.02 -4.90
C SER A 38 8.15 0.68 -4.35
N LEU A 39 7.92 0.48 -3.04
CA LEU A 39 6.79 1.03 -2.29
C LEU A 39 7.27 1.67 -0.99
N ARG A 40 6.61 2.76 -0.60
CA ARG A 40 6.69 3.25 0.78
C ARG A 40 5.72 2.43 1.63
N VAL A 41 6.27 1.71 2.59
CA VAL A 41 5.54 0.92 3.58
C VAL A 41 5.99 1.41 4.95
N TYR A 42 5.04 1.77 5.80
CA TYR A 42 5.33 2.27 7.13
C TYR A 42 5.62 1.13 8.12
N PRO A 43 6.39 1.36 9.20
CA PRO A 43 6.74 0.32 10.16
C PRO A 43 5.53 -0.42 10.76
N LEU A 44 4.44 0.29 11.10
CA LEU A 44 3.23 -0.32 11.63
C LEU A 44 2.57 -1.25 10.60
N GLU A 45 2.63 -0.90 9.31
CA GLU A 45 2.11 -1.74 8.23
C GLU A 45 2.98 -2.99 8.03
N MET A 46 4.30 -2.85 8.13
CA MET A 46 5.22 -3.98 8.04
C MET A 46 4.96 -4.99 9.16
N GLU A 47 4.68 -4.51 10.37
CA GLU A 47 4.29 -5.35 11.50
C GLU A 47 2.95 -6.05 11.25
N ASN A 48 1.97 -5.34 10.68
CA ASN A 48 0.69 -5.94 10.31
C ASN A 48 0.83 -7.05 9.26
N ILE A 49 1.70 -6.85 8.25
CA ILE A 49 2.01 -7.86 7.23
C ILE A 49 2.71 -9.07 7.86
N ARG A 50 3.68 -8.85 8.76
CA ARG A 50 4.40 -9.92 9.48
C ARG A 50 3.42 -10.83 10.22
N MET A 51 2.46 -10.25 10.93
CA MET A 51 1.44 -10.98 11.69
C MET A 51 0.52 -11.81 10.79
N HIS A 52 0.30 -11.39 9.54
CA HIS A 52 -0.52 -12.09 8.57
C HIS A 52 0.19 -13.27 7.90
N ILE A 53 1.40 -13.06 7.38
CA ILE A 53 2.08 -14.03 6.50
C ILE A 53 2.88 -15.08 7.28
N LYS A 54 3.40 -14.77 8.48
CA LYS A 54 4.20 -15.69 9.32
C LYS A 54 5.33 -16.41 8.55
N ASN A 55 5.88 -15.77 7.53
CA ASN A 55 7.00 -16.25 6.72
C ASN A 55 8.08 -15.16 6.68
N GLU A 56 9.06 -15.29 7.56
CA GLU A 56 10.12 -14.29 7.76
C GLU A 56 10.99 -14.11 6.50
N LEU A 57 11.28 -15.19 5.75
CA LEU A 57 12.05 -15.09 4.50
C LEU A 57 11.34 -14.23 3.46
N LEU A 58 10.02 -14.40 3.33
CA LEU A 58 9.21 -13.60 2.41
C LEU A 58 9.10 -12.14 2.88
N LEU A 59 8.98 -11.95 4.19
CA LEU A 59 8.95 -10.63 4.81
C LEU A 59 10.27 -9.88 4.59
N ASP A 60 11.42 -10.53 4.74
CA ASP A 60 12.73 -9.91 4.50
C ASP A 60 12.91 -9.51 3.04
N LYS A 61 12.48 -10.36 2.09
CA LYS A 61 12.42 -10.00 0.67
C LYS A 61 11.55 -8.76 0.46
N PHE A 62 10.39 -8.70 1.10
CA PHE A 62 9.52 -7.55 1.02
C PHE A 62 10.08 -6.31 1.71
N ARG A 63 10.82 -6.45 2.80
CA ARG A 63 11.48 -5.34 3.49
C ARG A 63 12.59 -4.72 2.65
N ASN A 64 13.32 -5.53 1.90
CA ASN A 64 14.34 -5.08 0.93
C ASN A 64 13.72 -4.44 -0.32
N PHE A 65 12.49 -4.85 -0.67
CA PHE A 65 11.70 -4.26 -1.74
C PHE A 65 11.05 -2.93 -1.33
N ALA A 66 10.57 -2.87 -0.09
CA ALA A 66 10.04 -1.66 0.55
C ALA A 66 11.19 -0.76 1.02
N ASN A 67 10.88 0.49 1.39
CA ASN A 67 11.84 1.45 1.97
C ASN A 67 12.86 2.07 1.00
N SER A 68 12.52 2.17 -0.29
CA SER A 68 13.19 3.15 -1.16
C SER A 68 12.59 4.54 -0.94
N ASP A 69 13.44 5.57 -0.80
CA ASP A 69 13.02 6.98 -0.82
C ASP A 69 12.39 7.38 -2.16
N VAL A 70 12.61 6.58 -3.20
CA VAL A 70 11.97 6.72 -4.51
C VAL A 70 10.86 5.67 -4.59
N ILE A 71 9.60 6.08 -4.58
CA ILE A 71 8.47 5.20 -4.89
C ILE A 71 8.42 5.01 -6.40
N SER A 72 8.78 3.82 -6.86
CA SER A 72 8.68 3.38 -8.25
C SER A 72 7.66 2.26 -8.33
N ILE A 73 6.38 2.61 -8.35
CA ILE A 73 5.31 1.66 -8.74
C ILE A 73 5.20 1.56 -10.27
N TRP A 74 6.20 2.09 -10.96
CA TRP A 74 6.22 2.39 -12.38
C TRP A 74 7.07 1.33 -13.05
N GLY A 75 6.47 0.62 -14.00
CA GLY A 75 7.05 -0.52 -14.71
C GLY A 75 8.43 -0.25 -15.29
N SER A 76 9.46 -0.41 -14.46
CA SER A 76 10.72 -0.95 -14.91
C SER A 76 10.45 -2.39 -15.32
N SER A 77 11.09 -2.86 -16.39
CA SER A 77 11.00 -4.23 -16.93
C SER A 77 11.50 -5.32 -15.95
N SER A 78 11.60 -5.00 -14.66
CA SER A 78 12.18 -5.80 -13.57
C SER A 78 11.45 -5.67 -12.24
N GLY A 79 10.35 -4.90 -12.15
CA GLY A 79 9.50 -4.89 -10.94
C GLY A 79 8.87 -6.26 -10.69
N ASN A 80 8.78 -6.69 -9.43
CA ASN A 80 8.05 -7.88 -9.00
C ASN A 80 7.84 -7.79 -7.48
N CYS A 81 6.62 -7.48 -7.05
CA CYS A 81 6.28 -7.50 -5.64
C CYS A 81 6.54 -8.91 -5.07
N PRO A 82 7.29 -9.05 -3.97
CA PRO A 82 7.53 -10.36 -3.34
C PRO A 82 6.23 -11.10 -2.94
N PHE A 83 5.13 -10.37 -2.70
CA PHE A 83 3.83 -10.95 -2.39
C PHE A 83 2.95 -11.20 -3.64
N GLN A 84 3.51 -11.24 -4.84
CA GLN A 84 2.81 -11.69 -6.04
C GLN A 84 2.59 -13.21 -5.95
N GLU A 85 1.33 -13.64 -5.91
CA GLU A 85 0.93 -15.05 -5.94
C GLU A 85 0.17 -15.34 -7.24
N GLY A 86 0.87 -15.96 -8.20
CA GLY A 86 0.37 -16.09 -9.56
C GLY A 86 0.13 -14.71 -10.19
N VAL A 87 -1.13 -14.41 -10.51
CA VAL A 87 -1.53 -13.09 -11.05
C VAL A 87 -2.06 -12.12 -10.01
N LEU A 88 -2.24 -12.54 -8.75
CA LEU A 88 -2.89 -11.74 -7.71
C LEU A 88 -1.93 -11.38 -6.56
N CYS A 89 -2.39 -10.51 -5.67
CA CYS A 89 -1.65 -10.12 -4.48
C CYS A 89 -1.96 -11.08 -3.32
N GLY A 90 -0.94 -11.77 -2.81
CA GLY A 90 -1.05 -12.69 -1.68
C GLY A 90 -1.36 -12.00 -0.34
N ILE A 91 -1.06 -10.71 -0.22
CA ILE A 91 -1.37 -9.90 0.98
C ILE A 91 -2.51 -8.90 0.78
N TYR A 92 -3.40 -9.12 -0.19
CA TYR A 92 -4.43 -8.13 -0.54
C TYR A 92 -5.22 -7.59 0.67
N PRO A 93 -5.66 -8.39 1.66
CA PRO A 93 -6.39 -7.88 2.83
C PRO A 93 -5.56 -6.93 3.71
N VAL A 94 -4.25 -7.15 3.81
CA VAL A 94 -3.32 -6.37 4.65
C VAL A 94 -2.39 -5.49 3.82
N ARG A 95 -2.76 -5.21 2.56
CA ARG A 95 -1.97 -4.41 1.63
C ARG A 95 -1.70 -3.00 2.22
N PRO A 96 -0.50 -2.43 1.98
CA PRO A 96 -0.16 -1.10 2.46
C PRO A 96 -1.05 0.03 1.92
N TYR A 97 -1.02 1.18 2.58
CA TYR A 97 -1.74 2.39 2.22
C TYR A 97 -1.55 2.77 0.75
N HIS A 98 -0.30 2.84 0.28
CA HIS A 98 0.00 3.18 -1.11
C HIS A 98 -0.61 2.18 -2.12
N CYS A 99 -0.72 0.90 -1.75
CA CYS A 99 -1.41 -0.10 -2.57
C CYS A 99 -2.93 0.07 -2.58
N ARG A 100 -3.51 0.66 -1.53
CA ARG A 100 -4.97 0.91 -1.43
C ARG A 100 -5.38 2.12 -2.25
N ILE A 101 -4.62 3.21 -2.16
CA ILE A 101 -4.93 4.44 -2.89
C ILE A 101 -4.52 4.38 -4.37
N TYR A 102 -3.65 3.44 -4.74
CA TYR A 102 -3.27 3.24 -6.14
C TYR A 102 -4.50 3.00 -7.01
N GLY A 103 -4.54 3.65 -8.18
CA GLY A 103 -5.70 3.66 -9.05
C GLY A 103 -6.69 4.75 -8.67
N HIS A 104 -7.02 4.93 -7.40
CA HIS A 104 -7.93 6.00 -6.97
C HIS A 104 -7.28 7.38 -7.04
N TYR A 105 -5.97 7.46 -6.75
CA TYR A 105 -5.20 8.69 -6.77
C TYR A 105 -4.00 8.53 -7.72
N ASP A 106 -3.76 9.56 -8.54
CA ASP A 106 -2.67 9.58 -9.52
C ASP A 106 -1.78 10.82 -9.31
N PRO A 107 -0.50 10.66 -8.93
CA PRO A 107 0.39 11.80 -8.75
C PRO A 107 0.56 12.54 -10.08
N ARG A 108 0.07 13.78 -10.15
CA ARG A 108 0.09 14.63 -11.35
C ARG A 108 -0.64 14.05 -12.58
N GLY A 109 -1.51 13.04 -12.39
CA GLY A 109 -2.44 12.54 -13.41
C GLY A 109 -1.83 11.84 -14.63
N LYS A 110 -0.62 11.27 -14.50
CA LYS A 110 0.10 10.64 -15.63
C LYS A 110 0.78 9.33 -15.28
N SER A 111 0.43 8.73 -14.15
CA SER A 111 1.27 7.68 -13.58
C SER A 111 0.61 6.30 -13.58
N LEU A 112 -0.71 6.19 -13.78
CA LEU A 112 -1.36 4.88 -13.84
C LEU A 112 -0.85 3.99 -14.99
N LEU A 113 -0.78 2.68 -14.73
CA LEU A 113 -0.43 1.68 -15.74
C LEU A 113 -1.46 1.68 -16.86
N LYS A 114 -0.99 1.46 -18.10
CA LYS A 114 -1.87 1.30 -19.25
C LYS A 114 -2.83 0.13 -19.00
N GLY A 115 -4.13 0.40 -19.10
CA GLY A 115 -5.18 -0.61 -18.86
C GLY A 115 -5.61 -0.72 -17.39
N CYS A 116 -5.09 0.12 -16.50
CA CYS A 116 -5.66 0.27 -15.17
C CYS A 116 -7.12 0.73 -15.28
N VAL A 117 -8.04 0.07 -14.58
CA VAL A 117 -9.48 0.38 -14.64
C VAL A 117 -9.80 1.82 -14.23
N TYR A 118 -8.92 2.46 -13.45
CA TYR A 118 -9.05 3.85 -13.00
C TYR A 118 -8.43 4.89 -13.92
N GLN A 119 -7.83 4.48 -15.04
CA GLN A 119 -7.26 5.42 -15.99
C GLN A 119 -8.35 6.40 -16.48
N GLY A 120 -8.08 7.71 -16.38
CA GLY A 120 -9.04 8.78 -16.68
C GLY A 120 -10.08 9.05 -15.58
N HIS A 121 -9.98 8.37 -14.44
CA HIS A 121 -10.93 8.48 -13.32
C HIS A 121 -10.26 8.70 -11.96
N ALA A 122 -8.95 8.54 -11.88
CA ALA A 122 -8.18 8.84 -10.70
C ALA A 122 -8.19 10.33 -10.37
N LEU A 123 -8.21 10.65 -9.08
CA LEU A 123 -8.00 12.01 -8.60
C LEU A 123 -6.52 12.36 -8.69
N SER A 124 -6.21 13.44 -9.41
CA SER A 124 -4.84 13.93 -9.49
C SER A 124 -4.46 14.64 -8.18
N TYR A 125 -3.25 14.39 -7.69
CA TYR A 125 -2.71 15.10 -6.53
C TYR A 125 -1.28 15.57 -6.79
N TYR A 126 -0.85 16.62 -6.09
CA TYR A 126 0.48 17.22 -6.20
C TYR A 126 1.27 17.17 -4.90
N LYS A 127 0.56 17.17 -3.78
CA LYS A 127 1.09 17.16 -2.43
C LYS A 127 0.55 15.95 -1.66
N ARG A 128 1.34 15.45 -0.72
CA ARG A 128 0.99 14.24 0.05
C ARG A 128 -0.23 14.47 0.93
N GLU A 129 -0.42 15.70 1.40
CA GLU A 129 -1.51 16.10 2.30
C GLU A 129 -2.88 16.04 1.61
N GLU A 130 -2.91 15.94 0.27
CA GLU A 130 -4.14 15.75 -0.51
C GLU A 130 -4.62 14.28 -0.51
N LEU A 131 -3.80 13.35 0.00
CA LEU A 131 -4.12 11.93 0.05
C LEU A 131 -5.12 11.64 1.18
N PRO A 132 -6.04 10.68 0.97
CA PRO A 132 -7.15 10.45 1.88
C PRO A 132 -6.67 9.94 3.24
N MET A 133 -7.10 10.60 4.31
CA MET A 133 -6.85 10.17 5.70
C MET A 133 -5.36 10.03 6.06
N ILE A 134 -4.47 10.75 5.35
CA ILE A 134 -3.02 10.62 5.52
C ILE A 134 -2.53 11.04 6.91
N ASP A 135 -3.12 12.10 7.48
CA ASP A 135 -2.79 12.58 8.83
C ASP A 135 -3.16 11.59 9.94
N GLU A 136 -4.15 10.73 9.68
CA GLU A 136 -4.53 9.66 10.60
C GLU A 136 -3.52 8.51 10.55
N LEU A 137 -3.08 8.14 9.34
CA LEU A 137 -2.00 7.16 9.17
C LEU A 137 -0.70 7.63 9.84
N ASP A 138 -0.37 8.93 9.74
CA ASP A 138 0.81 9.50 10.40
C ASP A 138 0.72 9.37 11.93
N ARG A 139 -0.43 9.72 12.51
CA ARG A 139 -0.65 9.57 13.96
C ARG A 139 -0.52 8.12 14.44
N LEU A 140 -1.03 7.15 13.68
CA LEU A 140 -0.88 5.73 14.00
C LEU A 140 0.58 5.28 13.97
N ASN A 141 1.34 5.73 12.97
CA ASN A 141 2.77 5.41 12.85
C ASN A 141 3.64 6.09 13.91
N ASP A 142 3.31 7.32 14.30
CA ASP A 142 3.97 8.02 15.40
C ASP A 142 3.72 7.30 16.73
N ALA A 143 2.49 6.85 16.97
CA ALA A 143 2.14 6.07 18.15
C ALA A 143 2.89 4.73 18.18
N PHE A 144 3.01 4.05 17.05
CA PHE A 144 3.81 2.84 16.91
C PHE A 144 5.28 3.09 17.23
N SER A 145 5.89 4.10 16.60
CA SER A 145 7.30 4.44 16.80
C SER A 145 7.64 4.74 18.27
N LYS A 146 6.73 5.43 18.99
CA LYS A 146 6.90 5.71 20.43
C LYS A 146 6.86 4.44 21.28
N LEU A 147 6.08 3.43 20.89
CA LEU A 147 6.03 2.14 21.60
C LEU A 147 7.23 1.26 21.28
N SER A 148 7.70 1.25 20.04
CA SER A 148 8.86 0.46 19.60
C SER A 148 10.20 1.01 20.11
N ASN A 149 10.28 2.31 20.41
CA ASN A 149 11.47 2.96 20.98
C ASN A 149 11.48 2.99 22.52
N LYS A 150 10.54 2.31 23.17
CA LYS A 150 10.53 2.18 24.63
C LYS A 150 11.57 1.10 25.01
N PRO A 151 12.55 1.40 25.88
CA PRO A 151 13.61 0.47 26.26
C PRO A 151 13.07 -0.78 26.97
#